data_AF-A0A3P2EGU0-F1
#
_entry.id   AF-A0A3P2EGU0-F1
#
_cell.length_a   1.000
_cell.length_b   1.000
_cell.length_c   1.000
_cell.angle_alpha   90.00
_cell.angle_beta   90.00
_cell.angle_gamma   90.00
#
_symmetry.space_group_name_H-M   'P 1'
#
loop_
_entity.id
_entity.type
_entity.pdbx_description
1 polymer ?
#
loop_
_entity_poly.entity_id
_entity_poly.type
_entity_poly.pdbx_seq_one_letter_code
_entity_poly.pdbx_strand_id
1 'polypeptide(L)'
;MNINNDSFFSYESILSRFKRAKCEQTLDTMYLGAVRKANENLQGRKLLQAQIAIERALNQCQQDFDTSLHGMTRKTNYALKLAQEPCKQYSPEDELRRLLSGLNSH
;
A
#
# COMPACT_ATOMS: atom_id res chain seq x y z
N MET A 1 2.11 26.41 24.90
CA MET A 1 2.64 25.10 25.37
C MET A 1 3.70 24.62 24.38
N ASN A 2 4.97 24.67 24.77
CA ASN A 2 6.09 24.22 23.92
C ASN A 2 6.55 22.83 24.39
N ILE A 3 5.69 21.82 24.22
CA ILE A 3 6.07 20.43 24.48
C ILE A 3 6.65 19.90 23.17
N ASN A 4 7.99 19.99 23.04
CA ASN A 4 8.85 19.32 22.04
C ASN A 4 8.11 18.72 20.82
N ASN A 5 7.51 19.56 19.98
CA ASN A 5 6.82 19.10 18.76
C ASN A 5 7.78 18.29 17.87
N ASP A 6 9.07 18.62 17.88
CA ASP A 6 10.10 17.88 17.13
C ASP A 6 10.22 16.41 17.58
N SER A 7 10.02 16.11 18.86
CA SER A 7 9.99 14.73 19.37
C SER A 7 8.70 13.99 18.96
N PHE A 8 7.59 14.72 18.89
CA PHE A 8 6.30 14.18 18.46
C PHE A 8 6.34 13.68 17.01
N PHE A 9 7.01 14.41 16.11
CA PHE A 9 7.09 14.09 14.68
C PHE A 9 8.30 13.23 14.29
N SER A 10 9.04 12.69 15.26
CA SER A 10 10.06 11.69 14.95
C SER A 10 9.41 10.42 14.38
N TYR A 11 10.12 9.73 13.49
CA TYR A 11 9.65 8.51 12.84
C TYR A 11 9.13 7.47 13.84
N GLU A 12 9.91 7.16 14.89
CA GLU A 12 9.52 6.20 15.93
C GLU A 12 8.24 6.60 16.68
N SER A 13 8.09 7.90 16.92
CA SER A 13 6.93 8.47 17.61
C SER A 13 5.66 8.39 16.74
N ILE A 14 5.77 8.63 15.43
CA ILE A 14 4.63 8.47 14.52
C ILE A 14 4.32 6.98 14.29
N LEU A 15 5.34 6.16 14.05
CA LEU A 15 5.19 4.72 13.81
C LEU A 15 4.51 4.01 14.98
N SER A 16 4.95 4.26 16.21
CA SER A 16 4.34 3.68 17.42
C SER A 16 2.86 4.06 17.56
N ARG A 17 2.47 5.26 17.13
CA ARG A 17 1.05 5.65 17.08
C ARG A 17 0.31 4.91 15.98
N PHE A 18 0.84 4.90 14.75
CA PHE A 18 0.19 4.24 13.61
C PHE A 18 0.00 2.73 13.84
N LYS A 19 0.94 2.06 14.51
CA LYS A 19 0.82 0.64 14.91
C LYS A 19 -0.36 0.34 15.85
N ARG A 20 -1.01 1.36 16.43
CA ARG A 20 -2.24 1.17 17.21
C ARG A 20 -3.46 0.92 16.35
N ALA A 21 -3.45 1.34 15.07
CA ALA A 21 -4.54 1.10 14.15
C ALA A 21 -4.73 -0.42 13.95
N LYS A 22 -6.00 -0.86 13.92
CA LYS A 22 -6.37 -2.27 13.71
C LYS A 22 -6.87 -2.55 12.29
N CYS A 23 -7.11 -1.51 11.51
CA CYS A 23 -7.52 -1.58 10.12
C CYS A 23 -7.03 -0.35 9.36
N GLU A 24 -7.06 -0.44 8.03
CA GLU A 24 -6.65 0.63 7.11
C GLU A 24 -7.46 1.92 7.32
N GLN A 25 -8.79 1.85 7.53
CA GLN A 25 -9.59 3.06 7.72
C GLN A 25 -9.18 3.87 8.96
N THR A 26 -8.79 3.16 10.04
CA THR A 26 -8.29 3.83 11.25
C THR A 26 -6.92 4.44 10.98
N LEU A 27 -6.04 3.73 10.26
CA LEU A 27 -4.72 4.24 9.88
C LEU A 27 -4.83 5.51 9.03
N ASP A 28 -5.74 5.55 8.06
CA ASP A 28 -5.99 6.72 7.20
C ASP A 28 -6.43 7.94 8.02
N THR A 29 -7.35 7.74 8.97
CA THR A 29 -7.80 8.81 9.87
C THR A 29 -6.64 9.35 10.70
N MET A 30 -5.78 8.47 11.20
CA MET A 30 -4.59 8.85 11.97
C MET A 30 -3.56 9.60 11.12
N TYR A 31 -3.37 9.18 9.88
CA TYR A 31 -2.50 9.84 8.91
C TYR A 31 -2.97 11.27 8.62
N LEU A 32 -4.25 11.46 8.26
CA LEU A 32 -4.82 12.78 8.01
C LEU A 32 -4.69 13.70 9.23
N GLY A 33 -4.90 13.16 10.43
CA GLY A 33 -4.71 13.88 11.68
C GLY A 33 -3.25 14.31 11.91
N ALA A 34 -2.29 13.42 11.64
CA ALA A 34 -0.86 13.70 11.77
C ALA A 34 -0.39 14.78 10.78
N VAL A 35 -0.82 14.69 9.51
CA VAL A 35 -0.50 15.68 8.46
C VAL A 35 -1.08 17.04 8.80
N ARG A 36 -2.37 17.11 9.17
CA ARG A 36 -3.01 18.36 9.58
C ARG A 36 -2.26 18.99 10.76
N LYS A 37 -1.96 18.21 11.79
CA LYS A 37 -1.21 18.69 12.96
C LYS A 37 0.19 19.19 12.59
N ALA A 38 0.89 18.51 11.68
CA ALA A 38 2.20 18.96 11.21
C ALA A 38 2.10 20.33 10.51
N ASN A 39 1.13 20.48 9.59
CA ASN A 39 0.90 21.74 8.87
C ASN A 39 0.48 22.91 9.79
N GLU A 40 -0.27 22.63 10.85
CA GLU A 40 -0.68 23.64 11.83
C GLU A 40 0.46 24.10 12.76
N ASN A 41 1.43 23.22 13.04
CA ASN A 41 2.41 23.44 14.12
C ASN A 41 3.85 23.63 13.66
N LEU A 42 4.18 23.30 12.40
CA LEU A 42 5.54 23.34 11.87
C LEU A 42 5.61 24.11 10.56
N GLN A 43 6.79 24.63 10.23
CA GLN A 43 7.07 25.32 8.98
C GLN A 43 8.46 24.97 8.44
N GLY A 44 8.68 25.25 7.14
CA GLY A 44 9.97 25.10 6.48
C GLY A 44 10.57 23.70 6.61
N ARG A 45 11.86 23.62 6.95
CA ARG A 45 12.60 22.35 7.04
C ARG A 45 12.01 21.37 8.07
N LYS A 46 11.49 21.87 9.19
CA LYS A 46 10.89 21.01 10.23
C LYS A 46 9.60 20.36 9.73
N LEU A 47 8.78 21.12 9.01
CA LEU A 47 7.57 20.58 8.38
C LEU A 47 7.92 19.48 7.37
N LEU A 48 8.90 19.71 6.51
CA LEU A 48 9.36 18.71 5.54
C LEU A 48 9.84 17.43 6.23
N GLN A 49 10.66 17.55 7.28
CA GLN A 49 11.14 16.39 8.04
C GLN A 49 9.99 15.62 8.72
N ALA A 50 9.00 16.33 9.27
CA ALA A 50 7.82 15.71 9.86
C ALA A 50 6.97 14.97 8.82
N GLN A 51 6.75 15.57 7.64
CA GLN A 51 6.04 14.93 6.53
C GLN A 51 6.77 13.65 6.09
N ILE A 52 8.09 13.71 5.90
CA ILE A 52 8.91 12.51 5.57
C ILE A 52 8.75 11.43 6.64
N ALA A 53 8.79 11.78 7.93
CA ALA A 53 8.62 10.84 9.01
C ALA A 53 7.22 10.20 9.02
N ILE A 54 6.18 10.99 8.76
CA ILE A 54 4.79 10.53 8.65
C ILE A 54 4.63 9.55 7.49
N GLU A 55 5.12 9.89 6.29
CA GLU A 55 5.02 9.05 5.09
C GLU A 55 5.76 7.71 5.27
N ARG A 56 6.98 7.76 5.84
CA ARG A 56 7.75 6.54 6.12
C ARG A 56 7.03 5.63 7.11
N ALA A 57 6.43 6.19 8.16
CA ALA A 57 5.69 5.43 9.15
C ALA A 57 4.41 4.82 8.55
N LEU A 58 3.71 5.56 7.68
CA LEU A 58 2.54 5.07 6.95
C LEU A 58 2.91 3.87 6.08
N ASN A 59 3.94 4.00 5.25
CA ASN A 59 4.40 2.94 4.35
C ASN A 59 4.76 1.67 5.13
N GLN A 60 5.45 1.79 6.27
CA GLN A 60 5.76 0.63 7.11
C GLN A 60 4.49 -0.05 7.64
N CYS A 61 3.52 0.72 8.14
CA CYS A 61 2.26 0.14 8.65
C CYS A 61 1.42 -0.49 7.53
N GLN A 62 1.40 0.09 6.33
CA GLN A 62 0.73 -0.52 5.17
C GLN A 62 1.39 -1.84 4.77
N GLN A 63 2.72 -1.90 4.74
CA GLN A 63 3.45 -3.15 4.54
C GLN A 63 3.15 -4.19 5.63
N ASP A 64 3.05 -3.77 6.90
CA ASP A 64 2.67 -4.66 8.01
C ASP A 64 1.24 -5.21 7.81
N PHE A 65 0.30 -4.42 7.28
CA PHE A 65 -1.05 -4.90 6.93
C PHE A 65 -1.05 -5.88 5.75
N ASP A 66 -0.28 -5.59 4.71
CA ASP A 66 -0.11 -6.43 3.51
C ASP A 66 0.65 -7.74 3.77
N THR A 67 1.50 -7.75 4.79
CA THR A 67 2.21 -8.96 5.27
C THR A 67 1.46 -9.68 6.38
N SER A 68 0.45 -9.06 6.99
CA SER A 68 -0.44 -9.74 7.92
C SER A 68 -1.12 -10.93 7.26
N LEU A 69 -1.59 -11.90 8.06
CA LEU A 69 -2.22 -13.14 7.61
C LEU A 69 -3.25 -12.92 6.48
N HIS A 70 -4.01 -11.82 6.51
CA HIS A 70 -4.98 -11.47 5.46
C HIS A 70 -4.35 -11.10 4.11
N GLY A 71 -3.22 -10.39 4.10
CA GLY A 71 -2.48 -10.05 2.89
C GLY A 71 -1.69 -11.25 2.35
N MET A 72 -1.14 -12.08 3.23
CA MET A 72 -0.59 -13.39 2.86
C MET A 72 -1.66 -14.29 2.25
N THR A 73 -2.83 -14.43 2.88
CA THR A 73 -3.95 -15.23 2.34
C THR A 73 -4.40 -14.70 0.98
N ARG A 74 -4.45 -13.38 0.76
CA ARG A 74 -4.75 -12.82 -0.58
C ARG A 74 -3.69 -13.18 -1.62
N LYS A 75 -2.39 -13.05 -1.31
CA LYS A 75 -1.29 -13.43 -2.20
C LYS A 75 -1.26 -14.93 -2.48
N THR A 76 -1.43 -15.76 -1.45
CA THR A 76 -1.50 -17.21 -1.57
C THR A 76 -2.73 -17.63 -2.39
N ASN A 77 -3.91 -17.06 -2.12
CA ASN A 77 -5.12 -17.36 -2.90
C ASN A 77 -4.98 -16.91 -4.37
N TYR A 78 -4.34 -15.78 -4.62
CA TYR A 78 -4.04 -15.33 -5.98
C TYR A 78 -3.04 -16.26 -6.69
N ALA A 79 -1.95 -16.65 -6.03
CA ALA A 79 -0.98 -17.61 -6.57
C ALA A 79 -1.60 -19.00 -6.81
N LEU A 80 -2.47 -19.46 -5.91
CA LEU A 80 -3.24 -20.69 -6.08
C LEU A 80 -4.22 -20.60 -7.24
N LYS A 81 -4.91 -19.45 -7.42
CA LYS A 81 -5.76 -19.21 -8.61
C LYS A 81 -4.94 -19.21 -9.89
N LEU A 82 -3.78 -18.56 -9.92
CA LEU A 82 -2.85 -18.60 -11.06
C LEU A 82 -2.34 -20.01 -11.36
N ALA A 83 -2.11 -20.84 -10.34
CA ALA A 83 -1.71 -22.23 -10.49
C ALA A 83 -2.86 -23.16 -10.89
N GLN A 84 -4.10 -22.80 -10.57
CA GLN A 84 -5.32 -23.55 -10.90
C GLN A 84 -5.91 -23.16 -12.26
N GLU A 85 -5.71 -21.92 -12.70
CA GLU A 85 -5.94 -21.59 -14.10
C GLU A 85 -4.94 -22.41 -14.91
N PRO A 86 -5.38 -23.30 -15.82
CA PRO A 86 -4.46 -23.88 -16.77
C PRO A 86 -3.91 -22.69 -17.51
N CYS A 87 -2.63 -22.36 -17.28
CA CYS A 87 -1.88 -21.43 -18.09
C CYS A 87 -2.15 -21.90 -19.50
N LYS A 88 -3.03 -21.20 -20.26
CA LYS A 88 -3.45 -21.65 -21.58
C LYS A 88 -2.16 -21.80 -22.35
N GLN A 89 -1.73 -23.05 -22.54
CA GLN A 89 -0.46 -23.35 -23.14
C GLN A 89 -0.58 -22.76 -24.53
N TYR A 90 0.25 -21.76 -24.81
CA TYR A 90 0.20 -21.08 -26.08
C TYR A 90 0.39 -22.14 -27.18
N SER A 91 -0.65 -22.34 -27.97
CA SER A 91 -0.69 -23.27 -29.09
C SER A 91 -0.59 -22.44 -30.36
N PRO A 92 0.57 -22.44 -31.05
CA PRO A 92 0.74 -21.71 -32.30
C PRO A 92 -0.32 -22.10 -33.34
N GLU A 93 -0.75 -23.37 -33.32
CA GLU A 93 -1.76 -23.92 -34.22
C GLU A 93 -3.14 -23.31 -33.97
N ASP A 94 -3.53 -23.13 -32.71
CA ASP A 94 -4.82 -22.53 -32.36
C ASP A 94 -4.85 -21.03 -32.65
N GLU A 95 -3.71 -20.35 -32.50
CA GLU A 95 -3.60 -18.95 -32.85
C GLU A 95 -3.63 -18.73 -34.37
N LEU A 96 -2.96 -19.59 -35.15
CA LEU A 96 -3.03 -19.58 -36.61
C LEU A 96 -4.47 -19.84 -37.09
N ARG A 97 -5.16 -20.83 -36.49
CA ARG A 97 -6.57 -21.15 -36.80
C ARG A 97 -7.49 -19.96 -36.50
N ARG A 98 -7.28 -19.26 -35.37
CA ARG A 98 -8.00 -18.03 -35.02
C ARG A 98 -7.78 -16.92 -36.05
N LEU A 99 -6.51 -16.66 -36.42
CA LEU A 99 -6.15 -15.62 -37.40
C LEU A 99 -6.76 -15.89 -38.78
N LEU A 100 -6.73 -17.14 -39.23
CA LEU A 100 -7.29 -17.54 -40.53
C LEU A 100 -8.83 -17.55 -40.53
N SER A 101 -9.46 -17.88 -39.40
CA SER A 101 -10.93 -17.89 -39.30
C SER A 101 -11.58 -16.52 -39.51
N GLY A 102 -10.86 -15.43 -39.18
CA GLY A 102 -11.33 -14.07 -39.42
C GLY A 102 -11.28 -13.64 -40.89
N LEU A 103 -10.53 -14.34 -41.73
CA LEU A 103 -10.34 -14.00 -43.15
C LEU A 103 -11.41 -14.61 -44.08
N ASN A 104 -12.13 -15.64 -43.62
CA ASN A 104 -13.16 -16.33 -44.41
C ASN A 104 -14.58 -15.77 -44.20
N SER A 105 -14.72 -14.57 -43.63
CA SER A 105 -16.01 -13.90 -43.44
C SER A 105 -16.27 -12.88 -44.56
N HIS A 106 -16.32 -13.35 -45.81
CA HIS A 106 -16.77 -12.59 -46.98
C HIS A 106 -17.57 -13.47 -47.94
#